data_AF-A0A962J0N2-F1
#
_entry.id   AF-A0A962J0N2-F1
#
_cell.length_a   1.000
_cell.length_b   1.000
_cell.length_c   1.000
_cell.angle_alpha   90.00
_cell.angle_beta   90.00
_cell.angle_gamma   90.00
#
_symmetry.space_group_name_H-M   'P 1'
#
loop_
_entity.id
_entity.type
_entity.pdbx_description
1 polymer ?
#
loop_
_entity_poly.entity_id
_entity_poly.type
_entity_poly.pdbx_seq_one_letter_code
_entity_poly.pdbx_strand_id
1 'polypeptide(L)' 'YTPAQLAYSTGGPKDADMLMNTQKLQTELPGLHFSLLREVQRNIVEGSLHTGLACVVQAIARR' A
#
# COMPACT_ATOMS: atom_id res chain seq x y z
N TYR A 1 1.92 -1.79 1.72
CA TYR A 1 2.94 -1.46 0.72
C TYR A 1 2.45 -1.88 -0.66
N THR A 2 2.80 -1.12 -1.71
CA THR A 2 2.44 -1.43 -3.11
C THR A 2 3.54 -2.21 -3.83
N PRO A 3 3.28 -2.81 -5.01
CA PRO A 3 4.32 -3.46 -5.81
C PRO A 3 5.54 -2.57 -6.08
N ALA A 4 5.35 -1.25 -6.21
CA ALA A 4 6.44 -0.29 -6.37
C ALA A 4 7.39 -0.23 -5.15
N GLN A 5 7.00 -0.77 -3.99
CA GLN A 5 7.87 -0.89 -2.82
C GLN A 5 9.04 -1.85 -3.06
N LEU A 6 8.93 -2.80 -4.01
CA LEU A 6 10.00 -3.76 -4.30
C LEU A 6 11.31 -3.09 -4.75
N ALA A 7 11.23 -1.87 -5.28
CA ALA A 7 12.40 -1.05 -5.61
C ALA A 7 13.10 -0.45 -4.38
N TYR A 8 12.52 -0.59 -3.18
CA TYR A 8 13.00 -0.02 -1.93
C TYR A 8 13.23 -1.12 -0.89
N SER A 9 14.16 -0.84 0.04
CA SER A 9 14.49 -1.72 1.17
C SER A 9 14.22 -1.03 2.51
N THR A 10 13.16 -0.22 2.53
CA THR A 10 12.68 0.59 3.67
C THR A 10 11.48 -0.04 4.37
N GLY A 11 11.12 -1.27 4.00
CA GLY A 11 10.07 -2.09 4.61
C GLY A 11 9.14 -2.77 3.60
N GLY A 12 8.18 -3.51 4.14
CA GLY A 12 7.22 -4.31 3.38
C GLY A 12 7.74 -5.71 2.98
N PRO A 13 6.84 -6.64 2.63
CA PRO A 13 7.21 -7.97 2.16
C PRO A 13 7.91 -7.89 0.80
N LYS A 14 8.81 -8.86 0.54
CA LYS A 14 9.50 -9.00 -0.75
C LYS A 14 8.72 -9.86 -1.75
N ASP A 15 7.69 -10.55 -1.28
CA ASP A 15 6.76 -11.30 -2.11
C ASP A 15 5.69 -10.35 -2.69
N ALA A 16 5.56 -10.34 -4.02
CA ALA A 16 4.62 -9.49 -4.76
C ALA A 16 3.15 -9.86 -4.48
N ASP A 17 2.87 -11.09 -4.11
CA ASP A 17 1.51 -11.55 -3.81
C ASP A 17 1.01 -10.98 -2.48
N MET A 18 1.94 -10.64 -1.57
CA MET A 18 1.64 -9.96 -0.31
C MET A 18 1.49 -8.43 -0.45
N LEU A 19 1.62 -7.88 -1.67
CA LEU A 19 1.53 -6.45 -1.94
C LEU A 19 0.19 -6.06 -2.55
N MET A 20 -0.24 -4.84 -2.21
CA MET A 20 -1.57 -4.31 -2.49
C MET A 20 -1.49 -3.07 -3.38
N ASN A 21 -2.42 -2.91 -4.33
CA ASN A 21 -2.56 -1.70 -5.13
C ASN A 21 -4.03 -1.27 -5.22
N THR A 22 -4.29 -0.12 -5.83
CA THR A 22 -5.66 0.40 -5.98
C THR A 22 -6.57 -0.55 -6.74
N GLN A 23 -6.08 -1.16 -7.83
CA GLN A 23 -6.86 -2.08 -8.67
C GLN A 23 -7.28 -3.34 -7.92
N LYS A 24 -6.35 -4.01 -7.24
CA LYS A 24 -6.66 -5.21 -6.45
C LYS A 24 -7.67 -4.88 -5.34
N LEU A 25 -7.56 -3.72 -4.67
CA LEU A 25 -8.55 -3.32 -3.65
C LEU A 25 -9.96 -3.12 -4.22
N GLN A 26 -10.10 -2.57 -5.44
CA GLN A 26 -11.40 -2.43 -6.09
C GLN A 26 -12.00 -3.80 -6.45
N THR A 27 -11.17 -4.72 -6.93
CA THR A 27 -11.60 -6.06 -7.33
C THR A 27 -11.97 -6.94 -6.13
N GLU A 28 -11.17 -6.88 -5.06
CA GLU A 28 -11.33 -7.74 -3.88
C GLU A 28 -12.41 -7.22 -2.91
N LEU A 29 -12.73 -5.92 -2.94
CA LEU A 29 -13.69 -5.28 -2.05
C LEU A 29 -14.83 -4.56 -2.81
N PRO A 30 -15.59 -5.26 -3.70
CA PRO A 30 -16.58 -4.64 -4.57
C PRO A 30 -17.78 -4.05 -3.84
N GLY A 31 -18.01 -4.46 -2.58
CA GLY A 31 -19.11 -3.96 -1.74
C GLY A 31 -18.77 -2.68 -0.97
N LEU A 32 -17.60 -2.09 -1.17
CA LEU A 32 -17.18 -0.86 -0.49
C LEU A 32 -17.17 0.33 -1.45
N HIS A 33 -17.70 1.45 -0.99
CA HIS A 33 -17.55 2.73 -1.67
C HIS A 33 -16.34 3.48 -1.11
N PHE A 34 -15.29 3.58 -1.92
CA PHE A 34 -14.05 4.28 -1.56
C PHE A 34 -14.22 5.80 -1.68
N SER A 35 -14.05 6.50 -0.56
CA SER A 35 -13.95 7.97 -0.51
C SER A 35 -12.51 8.47 -0.72
N LEU A 36 -11.54 7.61 -0.39
CA LEU A 36 -10.13 7.78 -0.72
C LEU A 36 -9.62 6.42 -1.19
N LEU A 37 -8.94 6.39 -2.33
CA LEU A 37 -8.19 5.25 -2.80
C LEU A 37 -7.06 5.74 -3.69
N ARG A 38 -5.82 5.69 -3.21
CA ARG A 38 -4.66 6.19 -3.93
C ARG A 38 -3.38 5.47 -3.56
N GLU A 39 -2.44 5.44 -4.50
CA GLU A 39 -1.06 5.02 -4.27
C GLU A 39 -0.18 6.26 -4.16
N VAL A 40 0.66 6.32 -3.12
CA VAL A 40 1.51 7.47 -2.82
C VAL A 40 2.89 7.01 -2.39
N GLN A 41 3.87 7.87 -2.65
CA GLN A 41 5.21 7.77 -2.07
C GLN A 41 5.29 8.73 -0.89
N ARG A 42 5.75 8.25 0.27
CA ARG A 42 5.94 9.09 1.46
C ARG A 42 6.98 8.50 2.39
N ASN A 43 7.57 9.34 3.23
CA ASN A 43 8.39 8.84 4.34
C ASN A 43 7.49 8.24 5.43
N ILE A 44 7.90 7.08 5.95
CA ILE A 44 7.23 6.32 7.00
C ILE A 44 8.25 6.01 8.11
N VAL A 45 7.77 5.91 9.35
CA VAL A 45 8.54 5.50 10.53
C VAL A 45 7.71 4.45 11.31
N GLU A 46 7.97 3.18 11.03
CA GLU A 46 7.31 2.00 11.63
C GLU A 46 8.29 1.14 12.46
N GLY A 47 9.53 1.62 12.63
CA GLY A 47 10.62 0.94 13.35
C GLY A 47 11.91 0.88 12.52
N SER A 48 13.00 0.39 13.08
CA SER A 48 14.35 0.48 12.48
C SER A 48 14.47 -0.16 11.09
N LEU A 49 13.68 -1.21 10.81
CA LEU A 49 13.65 -1.89 9.50
C LEU A 49 12.54 -1.38 8.57
N HIS A 50 11.62 -0.57 9.09
CA HIS A 50 10.47 -0.04 8.38
C HIS A 50 10.47 1.49 8.45
N THR A 51 11.59 2.10 8.05
CA THR A 51 11.77 3.56 8.07
C THR A 51 12.37 4.05 6.76
N GLY A 52 11.82 5.13 6.21
CA GLY A 52 12.29 5.77 4.98
C GLY A 52 11.18 5.97 3.95
N LEU A 53 11.57 6.28 2.71
CA LEU A 53 10.64 6.44 1.59
C LEU A 53 9.95 5.12 1.29
N ALA A 54 8.62 5.15 1.24
CA ALA A 54 7.80 3.97 1.02
C ALA A 54 6.69 4.23 -0.02
N CYS A 55 6.42 3.23 -0.83
CA CYS A 55 5.30 3.16 -1.75
C CYS A 55 4.12 2.45 -1.06
N VAL A 56 3.06 3.20 -0.76
CA VAL A 56 1.89 2.71 -0.03
C VAL A 56 0.59 2.99 -0.75
N VAL A 57 -0.38 2.11 -0.55
CA VAL A 57 -1.77 2.36 -0.90
C VAL A 57 -2.52 2.82 0.33
N GLN A 58 -3.32 3.87 0.19
CA GLN A 58 -4.17 4.40 1.25
C GLN A 58 -5.63 4.31 0.80
N ALA A 59 -6.49 3.82 1.67
CA ALA A 59 -7.91 3.67 1.39
C ALA A 59 -8.77 4.11 2.59
N ILE A 60 -9.87 4.81 2.30
CA ILE A 60 -10.96 5.08 3.25
C ILE A 60 -12.25 4.73 2.53
N ALA A 61 -13.01 3.78 3.07
CA ALA A 61 -14.23 3.29 2.44
C ALA A 61 -15.35 3.08 3.44
N ARG A 62 -16.58 3.08 2.93
CA ARG A 62 -17.81 2.75 3.66
C ARG A 62 -18.56 1.65 2.93
N ARG A 63 -19.38 0.91 3.67
CA ARG A 63 -20.32 -0.07 3.12
C ARG A 63 -21.65 0.61 2.80
#